data_AF-A0A0Q3U4Q6-F1
#
_entry.id   AF-A0A0Q3U4Q6-F1
#
_cell.length_a   1.000
_cell.length_b   1.000
_cell.length_c   1.000
_cell.angle_alpha   90.00
_cell.angle_beta   90.00
_cell.angle_gamma   90.00
#
_symmetry.space_group_name_H-M   'P 1'
#
loop_
_entity.id
_entity.type
_entity.pdbx_description
1 polymer ?
#
loop_
_entity_poly.entity_id
_entity_poly.type
_entity_poly.pdbx_seq_one_letter_code
_entity_poly.pdbx_strand_id
1 'polypeptide(L)'
;MEAAAQLTPGGVRAIVDGALPAQIQPVLQVLQVRQVTNPNPNPNPNTSERYRMTLSDGAHSHQAILATAFNPFVWDGTLRVGTIVHLNEFICNTIHDK
;
A
#
# COMPACT_ATOMS: atom_id res chain seq x y z
N MET A 1 -28.83 -0.88 -0.46
CA MET A 1 -27.82 -0.71 0.60
C MET A 1 -26.50 -1.13 0.01
N GLU A 2 -25.58 -0.19 -0.26
CA GLU A 2 -24.19 -0.56 -0.51
C GLU A 2 -23.65 -1.18 0.78
N ALA A 3 -23.22 -2.44 0.71
CA ALA A 3 -22.43 -3.01 1.78
C ALA A 3 -21.11 -2.23 1.79
N ALA A 4 -20.92 -1.35 2.78
CA ALA A 4 -19.61 -0.78 3.02
C ALA A 4 -18.64 -1.94 3.24
N ALA A 5 -17.64 -2.08 2.38
CA ALA A 5 -16.62 -3.11 2.54
C ALA A 5 -16.04 -2.95 3.95
N GLN A 6 -16.15 -3.99 4.78
CA GLN A 6 -15.63 -3.95 6.13
C GLN A 6 -14.10 -3.97 6.05
N LEU A 7 -13.48 -2.82 6.34
CA LEU A 7 -12.03 -2.74 6.56
C LEU A 7 -11.65 -3.62 7.74
N THR A 8 -10.41 -4.10 7.79
CA THR A 8 -9.89 -4.93 8.89
C THR A 8 -9.31 -4.05 10.00
N PRO A 9 -10.07 -3.64 11.04
CA PRO A 9 -9.62 -2.63 11.98
C PRO A 9 -8.44 -3.16 12.80
N GLY A 10 -7.40 -2.34 12.96
CA GLY A 10 -6.15 -2.75 13.60
C GLY A 10 -5.22 -3.55 12.69
N GLY A 11 -5.62 -3.87 11.46
CA GLY A 11 -4.79 -4.57 10.48
C GLY A 11 -3.51 -3.81 10.14
N VAL A 12 -3.57 -2.47 10.03
CA VAL A 12 -2.38 -1.65 9.78
C VAL A 12 -1.39 -1.77 10.95
N ARG A 13 -1.89 -1.67 12.18
CA ARG A 13 -1.05 -1.78 13.38
C ARG A 13 -0.41 -3.17 13.48
N ALA A 14 -1.19 -4.23 13.26
CA ALA A 14 -0.71 -5.60 13.26
C ALA A 14 0.36 -5.86 12.19
N ILE A 15 0.22 -5.27 11.00
CA ILE A 15 1.24 -5.31 9.94
C ILE A 15 2.54 -4.65 10.44
N VAL A 16 2.45 -3.42 10.94
CA VAL A 16 3.62 -2.63 11.36
C VAL A 16 4.35 -3.28 12.54
N ASP A 17 3.61 -3.84 13.50
CA ASP A 17 4.18 -4.53 14.66
C ASP A 17 4.68 -5.96 14.33
N GLY A 18 4.49 -6.44 13.09
CA GLY A 18 4.86 -7.81 12.69
C GLY A 18 4.02 -8.89 13.35
N ALA A 19 2.83 -8.52 13.85
CA ALA A 19 1.92 -9.38 14.62
C ALA A 19 0.71 -9.85 13.80
N LEU A 20 0.66 -9.58 12.49
CA LEU A 20 -0.44 -10.04 11.64
C LEU A 20 -0.37 -11.57 11.47
N PRO A 21 -1.43 -12.32 11.84
CA PRO A 21 -1.50 -13.75 11.58
C PRO A 21 -1.41 -14.05 10.09
N ALA A 22 -0.63 -15.08 9.71
CA ALA A 22 -0.38 -15.44 8.32
C ALA A 22 -1.63 -15.76 7.49
N GLN A 23 -2.74 -16.12 8.15
CA GLN A 23 -4.02 -16.47 7.53
C GLN A 23 -4.91 -15.25 7.25
N ILE A 24 -4.52 -14.05 7.73
CA ILE A 24 -5.32 -12.84 7.55
C ILE A 24 -4.80 -12.05 6.35
N GLN A 25 -5.69 -11.80 5.40
CA GLN A 25 -5.48 -10.85 4.31
C GLN A 25 -6.25 -9.56 4.66
N PRO A 26 -5.58 -8.53 5.19
CA PRO A 26 -6.26 -7.37 5.72
C PRO A 26 -6.86 -6.55 4.58
N VAL A 27 -8.10 -6.11 4.80
CA VAL A 27 -8.88 -5.27 3.90
C VAL A 27 -8.64 -3.82 4.28
N LEU A 28 -8.01 -3.06 3.38
CA LEU A 28 -7.61 -1.67 3.62
C LEU A 28 -8.18 -0.75 2.54
N GLN A 29 -8.34 0.53 2.87
CA GLN A 29 -8.70 1.58 1.92
C GLN A 29 -7.47 2.38 1.48
N VAL A 30 -7.38 2.67 0.18
CA VAL A 30 -6.40 3.58 -0.39
C VAL A 30 -6.83 5.03 -0.12
N LEU A 31 -6.06 5.77 0.67
CA LEU A 31 -6.29 7.19 0.94
C LEU A 31 -5.52 8.11 -0.01
N GLN A 32 -4.38 7.67 -0.53
CA GLN A 32 -3.55 8.45 -1.43
C GLN A 32 -2.75 7.51 -2.35
N VAL A 33 -2.50 7.94 -3.59
CA VAL A 33 -1.55 7.32 -4.52
C VAL A 33 -0.73 8.44 -5.16
N ARG A 34 0.61 8.34 -5.12
CA ARG A 34 1.51 9.34 -5.71
C ARG A 34 2.74 8.67 -6.33
N GLN A 35 3.11 9.09 -7.52
CA GLN A 35 4.38 8.67 -8.14
C GLN A 35 5.56 9.21 -7.32
N VAL A 36 6.52 8.35 -7.02
CA VAL A 36 7.76 8.71 -6.35
C VAL A 36 8.74 9.19 -7.41
N THR A 37 9.01 10.49 -7.43
CA THR A 37 10.08 11.08 -8.25
C THR A 37 11.40 10.95 -7.51
N ASN A 38 12.37 10.24 -8.07
CA ASN A 38 13.72 10.25 -7.54
C ASN A 38 14.38 11.60 -7.89
N PRO A 39 14.87 12.38 -6.90
CA PRO A 39 15.49 13.67 -7.16
C PRO A 39 16.85 13.58 -7.87
N ASN A 40 17.41 12.37 -8.01
CA ASN A 40 18.65 12.13 -8.73
C ASN A 40 18.36 11.22 -9.92
N PRO A 41 18.31 11.74 -11.17
CA PRO A 41 18.07 10.93 -12.35
C PRO A 41 19.31 10.07 -12.58
N ASN A 42 19.28 8.83 -12.09
CA ASN A 42 20.25 7.84 -12.52
C ASN A 42 19.99 7.62 -14.02
N PRO A 43 20.97 7.77 -14.92
CA PRO A 43 20.79 7.60 -16.38
C PRO A 43 20.43 6.17 -16.79
N ASN A 44 20.22 5.26 -15.82
CA ASN A 44 19.78 3.91 -16.07
C ASN A 44 18.25 3.90 -16.34
N PRO A 45 17.78 3.58 -17.56
CA PRO A 45 16.37 3.58 -17.93
C PRO A 45 15.51 2.56 -17.16
N ASN A 46 16.13 1.72 -16.32
CA ASN A 46 15.46 0.70 -15.52
C ASN A 46 14.93 1.20 -14.15
N THR A 47 14.80 2.51 -13.93
CA THR A 47 14.03 2.98 -12.77
C THR A 47 12.53 2.77 -13.05
N SER A 48 12.04 1.56 -12.80
CA SER A 48 10.62 1.26 -12.87
C SER A 48 9.86 2.27 -12.01
N GLU A 49 8.82 2.89 -12.58
CA GLU A 49 7.98 3.86 -11.89
C GLU A 49 7.50 3.29 -10.55
N ARG A 50 7.70 4.03 -9.45
CA ARG A 50 7.26 3.58 -8.12
C ARG A 50 6.12 4.46 -7.66
N TYR A 51 5.06 3.85 -7.14
CA TYR A 51 3.96 4.57 -6.52
C TYR A 51 3.98 4.38 -5.01
N ARG A 52 3.91 5.50 -4.27
CA ARG A 52 3.67 5.51 -2.84
C ARG A 52 2.16 5.59 -2.61
N MET A 53 1.67 4.75 -1.73
CA MET A 53 0.29 4.73 -1.30
C MET A 53 0.18 5.03 0.19
N THR A 54 -0.94 5.63 0.59
CA THR A 54 -1.37 5.65 2.00
C THR A 54 -2.54 4.69 2.13
N LEU A 55 -2.40 3.66 2.97
CA LEU A 55 -3.42 2.64 3.22
C LEU A 55 -4.01 2.82 4.63
N SER A 56 -5.30 2.60 4.79
CA SER A 56 -6.02 2.76 6.05
C SER A 56 -6.88 1.55 6.38
N ASP A 57 -6.90 1.15 7.65
CA ASP A 57 -7.84 0.14 8.18
C ASP A 57 -9.10 0.77 8.79
N GLY A 58 -9.27 2.09 8.67
CA GLY A 58 -10.37 2.85 9.27
C GLY A 58 -10.05 3.41 10.66
N ALA A 59 -9.00 2.94 11.32
CA ALA A 59 -8.51 3.46 12.61
C ALA A 59 -7.09 4.04 12.52
N HIS A 60 -6.23 3.43 11.71
CA HIS A 60 -4.84 3.79 11.49
C HIS A 60 -4.53 3.82 10.00
N SER A 61 -3.53 4.62 9.63
CA SER A 61 -3.02 4.67 8.28
C SER A 61 -1.51 4.49 8.23
N HIS A 62 -1.01 3.88 7.17
CA HIS A 62 0.42 3.70 6.95
C HIS A 62 0.79 3.92 5.48
N GLN A 63 2.03 4.38 5.26
CA GLN A 63 2.56 4.54 3.92
C GLN A 63 3.17 3.23 3.43
N ALA A 64 2.92 2.89 2.17
CA ALA A 64 3.48 1.73 1.51
C ALA A 64 3.99 2.09 0.11
N ILE A 65 4.88 1.27 -0.43
CA ILE A 65 5.29 1.33 -1.85
C ILE A 65 4.59 0.19 -2.58
N LEU A 66 3.89 0.52 -3.66
CA LEU A 66 3.26 -0.46 -4.53
C LEU A 66 4.36 -1.26 -5.27
N ALA A 67 4.22 -2.59 -5.31
CA ALA A 67 5.09 -3.40 -6.13
C ALA A 67 4.87 -3.07 -7.62
N THR A 68 5.96 -2.90 -8.37
CA THR A 68 5.92 -2.38 -9.74
C THR A 68 5.10 -3.23 -10.71
N ALA A 69 4.94 -4.53 -10.41
CA ALA A 69 4.06 -5.44 -11.14
C ALA A 69 2.58 -5.00 -11.14
N PHE A 70 2.16 -4.19 -10.15
CA PHE A 70 0.80 -3.69 -10.01
C PHE A 70 0.63 -2.23 -10.48
N ASN A 71 1.66 -1.61 -11.06
CA ASN A 71 1.54 -0.29 -11.66
C ASN A 71 0.43 -0.16 -12.72
N PRO A 72 0.13 -1.19 -13.56
CA PRO A 72 -0.99 -1.12 -14.50
C PRO A 72 -2.33 -0.74 -13.87
N PHE A 73 -2.58 -1.13 -12.61
CA PHE A 73 -3.80 -0.77 -11.90
C PHE A 73 -3.88 0.71 -11.53
N VAL A 74 -2.74 1.38 -11.39
CA VAL A 74 -2.72 2.84 -11.21
C VAL A 74 -3.01 3.53 -12.53
N TRP A 75 -2.46 3.02 -13.64
CA TRP A 75 -2.60 3.60 -14.97
C TRP A 75 -4.02 3.49 -15.52
N ASP A 76 -4.67 2.34 -15.33
CA ASP A 76 -6.06 2.11 -15.76
C ASP A 76 -7.11 2.66 -14.77
N GLY A 77 -6.66 3.17 -13.62
CA GLY A 77 -7.49 3.78 -12.59
C GLY A 77 -8.22 2.78 -11.69
N THR A 78 -7.96 1.48 -11.79
CA THR A 78 -8.49 0.44 -10.88
C THR A 78 -8.04 0.69 -9.44
N LEU A 79 -6.77 1.05 -9.26
CA LEU A 79 -6.18 1.45 -8.00
C LEU A 79 -6.11 2.98 -7.94
N ARG A 80 -7.01 3.57 -7.15
CA ARG A 80 -7.14 5.02 -6.96
C ARG A 80 -7.57 5.33 -5.53
N VAL A 81 -7.65 6.61 -5.18
CA VAL A 81 -8.18 7.04 -3.87
C VAL A 81 -9.61 6.50 -3.70
N GLY A 82 -9.88 5.91 -2.54
CA GLY A 82 -11.15 5.27 -2.21
C GLY A 82 -11.21 3.77 -2.55
N THR A 83 -10.28 3.24 -3.37
CA THR A 83 -10.23 1.81 -3.69
C THR A 83 -10.01 0.99 -2.41
N ILE A 84 -10.76 -0.10 -2.28
CA ILE A 84 -10.62 -1.08 -1.21
C ILE A 84 -9.76 -2.22 -1.74
N VAL A 85 -8.71 -2.58 -1.00
CA VAL A 85 -7.73 -3.60 -1.40
C VAL A 85 -7.62 -4.68 -0.33
N HIS A 86 -7.46 -5.92 -0.78
CA HIS A 86 -7.00 -7.02 0.07
C HIS A 86 -5.48 -7.12 -0.08
N LEU A 87 -4.75 -7.05 1.04
CA LEU A 87 -3.31 -7.28 1.00
C LEU A 87 -3.03 -8.78 1.06
N ASN A 88 -2.75 -9.36 -0.11
CA ASN A 88 -2.41 -10.78 -0.22
C ASN A 88 -0.94 -11.04 0.14
N GLU A 89 -0.06 -10.14 -0.30
CA GLU A 89 1.38 -10.21 -0.06
C GLU A 89 1.90 -8.81 0.25
N PHE A 90 2.74 -8.71 1.27
CA PHE A 90 3.40 -7.47 1.66
C PHE A 90 4.70 -7.78 2.39
N ILE A 91 5.63 -6.83 2.36
CA ILE A 91 6.92 -6.91 3.06
C ILE A 91 7.04 -5.67 3.92
N CYS A 92 7.32 -5.87 5.21
CA CYS A 92 7.59 -4.80 6.16
C CYS A 92 9.08 -4.76 6.46
N ASN A 93 9.76 -3.73 5.98
CA ASN A 93 11.15 -3.47 6.35
C ASN A 93 11.19 -2.38 7.42
N THR A 94 11.53 -2.76 8.64
CA THR A 94 11.85 -1.80 9.70
C THR A 94 13.21 -1.18 9.39
N ILE A 95 13.20 0.06 8.91
CA ILE A 95 14.43 0.83 8.77
C ILE A 95 14.90 1.14 10.19
N HIS A 96 15.93 0.42 10.65
CA HIS A 96 16.66 0.81 11.85
C HIS A 96 17.47 2.06 11.50
N ASP A 97 16.97 3.24 11.88
CA ASP A 97 17.84 4.40 12.01
C ASP A 97 18.82 4.14 13.17
N LYS A 98 20.10 4.47 12.93
CA LYS A 98 21.19 4.40 13.89
C LYS A 98 21.29 5.69 14.70
#